data_AF-A0A3E0NEL7-F1
#
_entry.id   AF-A0A3E0NEL7-F1
#
_cell.length_a   1.000
_cell.length_b   1.000
_cell.length_c   1.000
_cell.angle_alpha   90.00
_cell.angle_beta   90.00
_cell.angle_gamma   90.00
#
_symmetry.space_group_name_H-M   'P 1'
#
loop_
_entity.id
_entity.type
_entity.pdbx_description
1 polymer ?
#
loop_
_entity_poly.entity_id
_entity_poly.type
_entity_poly.pdbx_seq_one_letter_code
_entity_poly.pdbx_strand_id
1 'polypeptide(L)'
;MSQLIPLSALPTGQMAQVRQIVGQPPQVKRLAELGIRDGADICVVQSGSPCIVQLNASRLCFRDGDLLRVLVEPSATVGVLE
;
A
#
# COMPACT_ATOMS: atom_id res chain seq x y z
N MET A 1 10.04 16.80 -5.43
CA MET A 1 8.67 16.54 -5.90
C MET A 1 8.45 15.05 -5.77
N SER A 2 7.77 14.60 -4.72
CA SER A 2 7.50 13.18 -4.55
C SER A 2 6.41 12.73 -5.53
N GLN A 3 6.68 11.67 -6.28
CA GLN A 3 5.71 11.10 -7.21
C GLN A 3 4.87 10.06 -6.46
N LEU A 4 3.56 10.28 -6.39
CA LEU A 4 2.62 9.30 -5.87
C LEU A 4 2.34 8.27 -6.97
N ILE A 5 2.59 7.00 -6.66
CA ILE A 5 2.31 5.88 -7.57
C ILE A 5 1.30 4.94 -6.92
N PRO A 6 0.53 4.17 -7.71
CA PRO A 6 -0.34 3.16 -7.14
C PRO A 6 0.48 2.05 -6.47
N LEU A 7 -0.04 1.52 -5.38
CA LEU A 7 0.53 0.39 -4.64
C LEU A 7 0.98 -0.76 -5.57
N SER A 8 0.16 -1.09 -6.56
CA SER A 8 0.42 -2.19 -7.51
C SER A 8 1.57 -1.94 -8.48
N ALA A 9 2.04 -0.70 -8.61
CA ALA A 9 3.22 -0.37 -9.41
C ALA A 9 4.54 -0.53 -8.64
N LEU A 10 4.49 -0.72 -7.32
CA LEU A 10 5.70 -0.95 -6.54
C LEU A 10 6.24 -2.37 -6.76
N PRO A 11 7.59 -2.52 -6.83
CA PRO A 11 8.20 -3.84 -6.88
C PRO A 11 8.10 -4.55 -5.51
N THR A 12 8.15 -5.88 -5.55
CA THR A 12 8.25 -6.70 -4.34
C THR A 12 9.51 -6.37 -3.55
N GLY A 13 9.39 -6.26 -2.23
CA GLY A 13 10.43 -5.82 -1.29
C GLY A 13 10.52 -4.29 -1.11
N GLN A 14 9.81 -3.49 -1.90
CA GLN A 14 9.90 -2.04 -1.79
C GLN A 14 9.14 -1.52 -0.57
N MET A 15 9.75 -0.59 0.19
CA MET A 15 9.01 0.18 1.19
C MET A 15 8.36 1.40 0.57
N ALA A 16 7.18 1.75 1.06
CA ALA A 16 6.50 2.97 0.67
C ALA A 16 5.61 3.48 1.80
N GLN A 17 5.29 4.77 1.75
CA GLN A 17 4.38 5.40 2.68
C GLN A 17 3.05 5.70 1.99
N VAL A 18 1.94 5.30 2.61
CA VAL A 18 0.61 5.63 2.10
C VAL A 18 0.39 7.13 2.22
N ARG A 19 0.02 7.77 1.11
CA ARG A 19 -0.27 9.22 1.07
C ARG A 19 -1.73 9.50 0.78
N GLN A 20 -2.38 8.68 -0.04
CA GLN A 20 -3.77 8.89 -0.41
C GLN A 20 -4.47 7.58 -0.73
N ILE A 21 -5.75 7.49 -0.39
CA ILE A 21 -6.59 6.32 -0.70
C ILE A 21 -7.78 6.85 -1.50
N VAL A 22 -7.94 6.33 -2.72
CA VAL A 22 -9.04 6.66 -3.62
C VAL A 22 -10.00 5.49 -3.62
N GLY A 23 -11.24 5.72 -3.21
CA GLY A 23 -12.29 4.72 -3.29
C GLY A 23 -13.54 5.14 -2.53
N GLN A 24 -14.49 4.21 -2.37
CA GLN A 24 -15.72 4.52 -1.66
C GLN A 24 -15.47 4.69 -0.16
N PRO A 25 -16.16 5.64 0.52
CA PRO A 25 -16.00 5.89 1.95
C PRO A 25 -16.00 4.64 2.85
N PRO A 26 -16.90 3.65 2.68
CA PRO A 26 -16.86 2.43 3.51
C PRO A 26 -15.62 1.58 3.29
N GLN A 27 -15.07 1.54 2.06
CA GLN A 27 -13.85 0.79 1.75
C GLN A 27 -12.61 1.48 2.32
N VAL A 28 -12.52 2.80 2.16
CA VAL A 28 -11.43 3.62 2.70
C VAL A 28 -11.40 3.52 4.22
N LYS A 29 -12.57 3.60 4.87
CA LYS A 29 -12.68 3.46 6.33
C LYS A 29 -12.20 2.09 6.80
N ARG A 30 -12.64 1.01 6.14
CA ARG A 30 -12.19 -0.34 6.46
C ARG A 30 -10.68 -0.53 6.30
N LEU A 31 -10.08 0.06 5.26
CA LEU A 31 -8.62 0.06 5.09
C LEU A 31 -7.91 0.81 6.21
N ALA A 32 -8.43 1.98 6.61
CA ALA A 32 -7.87 2.75 7.71
C ALA A 32 -7.96 2.00 9.05
N GLU A 33 -9.05 1.28 9.30
CA GLU A 33 -9.23 0.40 10.47
C GLU A 33 -8.22 -0.76 10.47
N LEU A 34 -7.85 -1.27 9.30
CA LEU A 34 -6.80 -2.29 9.14
C LEU A 34 -5.37 -1.70 9.22
N GLY A 35 -5.25 -0.38 9.27
CA GLY A 35 -3.98 0.34 9.38
C GLY A 35 -3.50 1.03 8.10
N ILE A 36 -4.11 0.75 6.94
CA ILE A 36 -3.81 1.44 5.67
C ILE A 36 -4.45 2.84 5.72
N ARG A 37 -3.68 3.82 6.14
CA ARG A 37 -4.09 5.24 6.28
C ARG A 37 -2.95 6.15 5.81
N ASP A 38 -3.24 7.44 5.64
CA ASP A 38 -2.19 8.43 5.37
C ASP A 38 -1.06 8.37 6.42
N GLY A 39 0.19 8.42 5.95
CA GLY A 39 1.40 8.31 6.77
C GLY A 39 1.78 6.88 7.17
N ALA A 40 1.00 5.86 6.80
CA ALA A 40 1.35 4.47 7.15
C ALA A 40 2.50 3.93 6.29
N ASP A 41 3.54 3.42 6.94
CA ASP A 41 4.62 2.69 6.27
C ASP A 41 4.23 1.25 5.98
N ILE A 42 4.49 0.83 4.74
CA ILE A 42 4.19 -0.50 4.24
C ILE A 42 5.36 -1.05 3.45
N CYS A 43 5.49 -2.38 3.45
CA CYS A 43 6.43 -3.11 2.62
C CYS A 43 5.67 -4.01 1.66
N VAL A 44 6.03 -3.97 0.37
CA VAL A 44 5.42 -4.86 -0.62
C VAL A 44 5.99 -6.26 -0.44
N VAL A 45 5.15 -7.21 -0.06
CA VAL A 45 5.51 -8.63 0.05
C VAL A 45 5.32 -9.34 -1.29
N GLN A 46 4.32 -8.91 -2.06
CA GLN A 46 4.05 -9.44 -3.39
C GLN A 46 3.41 -8.36 -4.24
N SER A 47 4.05 -8.02 -5.35
CA SER A 47 3.52 -7.14 -6.40
C SER A 47 2.58 -7.92 -7.34
N GLY A 48 1.51 -7.28 -7.83
CA GLY A 48 0.58 -7.86 -8.82
C GLY A 48 -0.89 -7.78 -8.40
N SER A 49 -1.75 -8.64 -8.96
CA SER A 49 -3.16 -8.71 -8.58
C SER A 49 -3.51 -10.14 -8.15
N PRO A 50 -3.56 -10.46 -6.85
CA PRO A 50 -3.54 -9.53 -5.70
C PRO A 50 -2.13 -9.06 -5.29
N CYS A 51 -2.04 -7.80 -4.86
CA CYS A 51 -0.89 -7.25 -4.14
C CYS A 51 -0.95 -7.69 -2.69
N ILE A 52 0.17 -8.08 -2.11
CA ILE A 52 0.29 -8.37 -0.68
C ILE A 52 1.26 -7.36 -0.10
N VAL A 53 0.81 -6.65 0.93
CA VAL A 53 1.66 -5.70 1.66
C VAL A 53 1.69 -6.04 3.14
N GLN A 54 2.86 -5.88 3.73
CA GLN A 54 3.10 -5.99 5.16
C GLN A 54 2.97 -4.59 5.77
N LEU A 55 2.10 -4.46 6.75
CA LEU A 55 1.93 -3.29 7.57
C LEU A 55 2.13 -3.71 9.03
N ASN A 56 3.18 -3.22 9.68
CA ASN A 56 3.56 -3.67 11.03
C ASN A 56 3.59 -5.23 11.10
N ALA A 57 2.82 -5.84 12.01
CA ALA A 57 2.69 -7.28 12.17
C ALA A 57 1.60 -7.93 11.30
N SER A 58 0.89 -7.16 10.47
CA SER A 58 -0.25 -7.64 9.66
C SER A 58 0.06 -7.67 8.17
N ARG A 59 -0.33 -8.76 7.50
CA ARG A 59 -0.31 -8.87 6.03
C ARG A 59 -1.69 -8.55 5.49
N LEU A 60 -1.75 -7.65 4.53
CA LEU A 60 -2.98 -7.26 3.86
C LEU A 60 -2.88 -7.61 2.39
N CYS A 61 -3.86 -8.39 1.93
CA CYS A 61 -4.06 -8.64 0.52
C CYS A 61 -4.91 -7.51 -0.05
N PHE A 62 -4.28 -6.66 -0.85
CA PHE A 62 -4.91 -5.60 -1.60
C PHE A 62 -5.13 -6.04 -3.04
N ARG A 63 -6.39 -6.08 -3.48
CA ARG A 63 -6.72 -6.24 -4.89
C ARG A 63 -6.95 -4.86 -5.45
N ASP A 64 -6.04 -4.40 -6.31
CA ASP A 64 -6.32 -3.21 -7.10
C ASP A 64 -7.54 -3.46 -7.98
N GLY A 65 -8.40 -2.46 -8.02
CA GLY A 65 -9.59 -2.46 -8.84
C GLY A 65 -9.90 -1.04 -9.29
N ASP A 66 -10.83 -0.91 -10.21
CA ASP A 66 -11.13 0.40 -10.80
C ASP A 66 -11.70 1.40 -9.78
N LEU A 67 -12.37 0.88 -8.74
CA LEU A 67 -13.04 1.65 -7.70
C LEU A 67 -12.22 1.84 -6.41
N LEU A 68 -11.05 1.21 -6.28
CA LEU A 68 -10.22 1.27 -5.07
C LEU A 68 -8.74 1.26 -5.43
N ARG A 69 -8.04 2.36 -5.13
CA ARG A 69 -6.62 2.54 -5.39
C ARG A 69 -5.94 3.18 -4.18
N VAL A 70 -4.81 2.63 -3.77
CA VAL A 70 -3.97 3.21 -2.73
C VAL A 70 -2.76 3.85 -3.42
N LEU A 71 -2.60 5.14 -3.22
CA LEU A 71 -1.47 5.92 -3.70
C LEU A 71 -0.43 6.05 -2.60
N VAL A 72 0.80 5.71 -2.97
CA VAL A 72 1.92 5.58 -2.06
C VAL A 72 3.11 6.33 -2.61
N GLU A 73 3.93 6.82 -1.69
CA GLU A 73 5.21 7.43 -1.96
C GLU A 73 6.29 6.38 -1.70
N PRO A 74 7.02 5.92 -2.73
CA PRO A 74 8.10 4.96 -2.56
C PRO A 74 9.19 5.57 -1.67
N SER A 75 9.61 4.82 -0.67
CA SER A 75 10.79 5.15 0.13
C SER A 75 12.03 4.63 -0.59
N ALA A 76 13.16 5.33 -0.45
CA ALA A 76 14.44 4.85 -0.98
C ALA A 76 14.91 3.54 -0.34
N THR A 77 14.29 3.14 0.78
CA THR A 77 14.58 1.90 1.51
C THR A 77 13.88 0.70 0.87
N VAL A 78 14.64 -0.36 0.61
CA VAL A 78 14.10 -1.69 0.29
C VAL A 78 13.97 -2.45 1.60
N GLY A 79 12.78 -2.94 1.90
CA GLY A 79 12.52 -3.72 3.10
C GLY A 79 13.21 -5.07 2.96
N VAL A 80 14.13 -5.37 3.88
CA VAL A 80 14.67 -6.72 4.04
C VAL A 80 13.52 -7.61 4.55
N LEU A 81 13.01 -8.46 3.66
CA LEU A 81 12.15 -9.58 4.04
C LEU A 81 13.11 -10.66 4.58
N GLU A 82 13.36 -10.64 5.90
CA GLU A 82 14.07 -11.73 6.61
C GLU A 82 13.26 -13.03 6.61
#